data_AF-A0A521CS27-F1
#
_entry.id   AF-A0A521CS27-F1
#
_cell.length_a   1.000
_cell.length_b   1.000
_cell.length_c   1.000
_cell.angle_alpha   90.00
_cell.angle_beta   90.00
_cell.angle_gamma   90.00
#
_symmetry.space_group_name_H-M   'P 1'
#
loop_
_entity.id
_entity.type
_entity.pdbx_description
1 polymer ?
#
loop_
_entity_poly.entity_id
_entity_poly.type
_entity_poly.pdbx_seq_one_letter_code
_entity_poly.pdbx_strand_id
1 'polypeptide(L)'
;MRIFPHGNIINFEASIREMTAPELERLMQNFISRNTPVMTGLLDMSDQAVYVYGNTETITLDEESDRVEMIACSEEGENRIVRPFSSLEISHETHFDIEDPDQGVIRFPVFYVSFSKGEKDTGEEETVFFAPKEIVSYPLDCVVEFWNQIGELGRDVQFHPGGCSISSDFRKSLKGK
;
A
#
# COMPACT_ATOMS: atom_id res chain seq x y z
N MET A 1 15.59 6.79 -9.54
CA MET A 1 14.13 6.65 -9.47
C MET A 1 13.77 5.21 -9.71
N ARG A 2 13.68 4.46 -8.62
CA ARG A 2 13.21 3.07 -8.60
C ARG A 2 11.71 3.07 -8.92
N ILE A 3 11.29 2.08 -9.71
CA ILE A 3 9.89 1.80 -10.00
C ILE A 3 9.54 0.50 -9.27
N PHE A 4 8.39 0.47 -8.62
CA PHE A 4 7.85 -0.71 -7.95
C PHE A 4 6.34 -0.83 -8.26
N PRO A 5 5.75 -2.03 -8.11
CA PRO A 5 4.33 -2.22 -8.35
C PRO A 5 3.46 -1.51 -7.30
N HIS A 6 2.36 -0.96 -7.78
CA HIS A 6 1.25 -0.52 -6.96
C HIS A 6 -0.05 -1.15 -7.46
N GLY A 7 -0.73 -1.90 -6.60
CA GLY A 7 -2.06 -2.44 -6.87
C GLY A 7 -3.15 -1.49 -6.41
N ASN A 8 -4.08 -1.15 -7.29
CA ASN A 8 -5.34 -0.51 -6.93
C ASN A 8 -6.46 -1.54 -7.09
N ILE A 9 -7.16 -1.84 -6.00
CA ILE A 9 -8.19 -2.89 -5.93
C ILE A 9 -9.50 -2.26 -5.47
N ILE A 10 -10.56 -2.44 -6.26
CA ILE A 10 -11.92 -1.99 -5.92
C ILE A 10 -12.86 -3.17 -6.11
N ASN A 11 -13.46 -3.70 -5.02
CA ASN A 11 -14.37 -4.84 -5.08
C ASN A 11 -13.85 -6.00 -5.97
N PHE A 12 -12.60 -6.41 -5.75
CA PHE A 12 -11.90 -7.48 -6.50
C PHE A 12 -11.47 -7.14 -7.92
N GLU A 13 -11.87 -5.99 -8.47
CA GLU A 13 -11.29 -5.47 -9.71
C GLU A 13 -9.92 -4.87 -9.39
N ALA A 14 -8.86 -5.45 -9.96
CA ALA A 14 -7.49 -5.06 -9.68
C ALA A 14 -6.80 -4.47 -10.92
N SER A 15 -6.07 -3.37 -10.68
CA SER A 15 -5.15 -2.77 -11.65
C SER A 15 -3.78 -2.62 -11.00
N ILE A 16 -2.74 -3.18 -11.63
CA ILE A 16 -1.36 -3.00 -11.20
C ILE A 16 -0.68 -1.95 -12.10
N ARG A 17 -0.03 -0.96 -11.49
CA ARG A 17 0.67 0.11 -12.21
C ARG A 17 2.08 0.34 -11.67
N GLU A 18 2.90 0.99 -12.49
CA GLU A 18 4.17 1.57 -12.08
C GLU A 18 3.94 2.65 -11.01
N MET A 19 4.79 2.66 -9.99
CA MET A 19 4.79 3.65 -8.93
C MET A 19 6.22 4.07 -8.58
N THR A 20 6.38 5.37 -8.31
CA THR A 20 7.63 5.98 -7.82
C THR A 20 7.46 6.46 -6.38
N ALA A 21 8.57 6.73 -5.68
CA ALA A 21 8.52 7.22 -4.30
C ALA A 21 7.69 8.51 -4.12
N PRO A 22 7.86 9.56 -4.95
CA PRO A 22 7.06 10.78 -4.82
C PRO A 22 5.58 10.57 -5.13
N GLU A 23 5.25 9.65 -6.05
CA GLU A 23 3.86 9.34 -6.37
C GLU A 23 3.17 8.60 -5.22
N LEU A 24 3.85 7.63 -4.61
CA LEU A 24 3.35 6.89 -3.45
C LEU A 24 3.19 7.81 -2.24
N GLU A 25 4.19 8.64 -1.94
CA GLU A 25 4.11 9.61 -0.84
C GLU A 25 2.90 10.53 -0.99
N ARG A 26 2.72 11.12 -2.18
CA ARG A 26 1.56 11.97 -2.48
C ARG A 26 0.25 11.21 -2.34
N LEU A 27 0.19 9.96 -2.81
CA LEU A 27 -1.00 9.12 -2.70
C LEU A 27 -1.36 8.87 -1.23
N MET A 28 -0.39 8.51 -0.40
CA MET A 28 -0.60 8.23 1.02
C MET A 28 -0.92 9.50 1.83
N GLN A 29 -0.27 10.63 1.55
CA GLN A 29 -0.63 11.92 2.16
C GLN A 29 -2.08 12.33 1.83
N ASN A 30 -2.53 12.10 0.59
CA ASN A 30 -3.93 12.30 0.20
C ASN A 30 -4.87 11.35 0.94
N PHE A 31 -4.48 10.09 1.11
CA PHE A 31 -5.25 9.11 1.87
C PHE A 31 -5.40 9.53 3.34
N ILE A 32 -4.29 9.91 4.00
CA ILE A 32 -4.26 10.34 5.40
C ILE A 32 -5.13 11.57 5.62
N SER A 33 -4.98 12.60 4.78
CA SER A 33 -5.73 13.87 4.90
C SER A 33 -7.24 13.73 4.66
N ARG A 34 -7.67 12.75 3.87
CA ARG A 34 -9.10 12.51 3.58
C ARG A 34 -9.81 11.64 4.61
N ASN A 35 -9.06 10.80 5.32
CA ASN A 35 -9.61 9.74 6.17
C ASN A 35 -9.19 9.87 7.64
N THR A 36 -8.79 11.06 8.08
CA THR A 36 -8.35 11.29 9.45
C THR A 36 -9.48 11.02 10.46
N PRO A 37 -9.25 10.26 11.55
CA PRO A 37 -8.00 9.62 11.92
C PRO A 37 -7.72 8.31 11.16
N VAL A 38 -6.49 8.16 10.69
CA VAL A 38 -6.00 6.93 10.02
C VAL A 38 -5.17 6.12 11.00
N MET A 39 -5.63 4.92 11.37
CA MET A 39 -4.84 3.97 12.13
C MET A 39 -3.73 3.38 11.28
N THR A 40 -2.61 3.08 11.92
CA THR A 40 -1.47 2.41 11.27
C THR A 40 -0.90 1.33 12.16
N GLY A 41 -0.51 0.25 11.51
CA GLY A 41 0.01 -0.92 12.18
C GLY A 41 0.75 -1.85 11.23
N LEU A 42 1.22 -2.96 11.79
CA LEU A 42 1.93 -4.01 11.09
C LEU A 42 1.08 -5.28 11.08
N LEU A 43 0.94 -5.89 9.90
CA LEU A 43 0.51 -7.27 9.74
C LEU A 43 1.76 -8.17 9.76
N ASP A 44 1.86 -9.02 10.76
CA ASP A 44 2.82 -10.12 10.77
C ASP A 44 2.07 -11.43 10.50
N MET A 45 2.10 -11.85 9.24
CA MET A 45 1.41 -13.07 8.81
C MET A 45 2.10 -14.34 9.31
N SER A 46 3.40 -14.26 9.66
CA SER A 46 4.14 -15.41 10.20
C SER A 46 3.67 -15.74 11.61
N ASP A 47 3.49 -14.70 12.43
CA ASP A 47 3.02 -14.81 13.80
C ASP A 47 1.49 -14.71 13.93
N GLN A 48 0.76 -14.59 12.82
CA GLN A 48 -0.69 -14.35 12.77
C GLN A 48 -1.12 -13.21 13.70
N ALA A 49 -0.36 -12.13 13.69
CA ALA A 49 -0.50 -11.02 14.63
C ALA A 49 -0.70 -9.68 13.91
N VAL A 50 -1.49 -8.82 14.54
CA VAL A 50 -1.70 -7.43 14.12
C VAL A 50 -1.22 -6.51 15.23
N TYR A 51 -0.27 -5.64 14.92
CA TYR A 51 0.28 -4.67 15.87
C TYR A 51 -0.16 -3.27 15.45
N VAL A 52 -0.86 -2.54 16.32
CA VAL A 52 -1.30 -1.16 16.03
C VAL A 52 -0.34 -0.17 16.70
N TYR A 53 0.24 0.73 15.91
CA TYR A 53 1.18 1.75 16.40
C TYR A 53 0.50 3.06 16.82
N GLY A 54 -0.72 3.32 16.34
CA GLY A 54 -1.48 4.53 16.64
C GLY A 54 -2.12 5.12 15.38
N ASN A 55 -2.41 6.42 15.42
CA ASN A 55 -2.90 7.15 14.26
C ASN A 55 -1.72 7.79 13.51
N THR A 56 -1.64 7.59 12.19
CA THR A 56 -0.58 8.20 11.38
C THR A 56 -0.79 9.70 11.26
N GLU A 57 0.28 10.44 11.57
CA GLU A 57 0.39 11.88 11.36
C GLU A 57 1.10 12.17 10.04
N THR A 58 2.21 11.46 9.78
CA THR A 58 3.03 11.71 8.59
C THR A 58 3.63 10.42 8.04
N ILE A 59 3.88 10.46 6.73
CA ILE A 59 4.70 9.50 6.02
C ILE A 59 5.65 10.27 5.09
N THR A 60 6.91 9.83 5.06
CA THR A 60 7.96 10.39 4.21
C THR A 60 8.69 9.26 3.48
N LEU A 61 8.86 9.39 2.16
CA LEU A 61 9.62 8.45 1.33
C LEU A 61 10.83 9.17 0.71
N ASP A 62 12.02 8.81 1.16
CA ASP A 62 13.29 9.36 0.71
C ASP A 62 14.13 8.26 0.03
N GLU A 63 14.10 8.23 -1.31
CA GLU A 63 14.88 7.28 -2.12
C GLU A 63 16.39 7.56 -2.01
N GLU A 64 16.81 8.82 -1.87
CA GLU A 64 18.23 9.18 -1.83
C GLU A 64 18.90 8.74 -0.52
N SER A 65 18.18 8.86 0.59
CA SER A 65 18.62 8.43 1.92
C SER A 65 18.23 6.98 2.25
N ASP A 66 17.70 6.23 1.28
CA ASP A 66 17.20 4.85 1.42
C ASP A 66 16.24 4.66 2.61
N ARG A 67 15.19 5.48 2.69
CA ARG A 67 14.35 5.56 3.90
C ARG A 67 12.88 5.79 3.62
N VAL A 68 12.04 4.95 4.21
CA VAL A 68 10.60 5.16 4.41
C VAL A 68 10.36 5.37 5.90
N GLU A 69 9.78 6.51 6.26
CA GLU A 69 9.47 6.88 7.63
C GLU A 69 7.98 7.13 7.80
N MET A 70 7.42 6.55 8.85
CA MET A 70 6.05 6.77 9.29
C MET A 70 6.07 7.21 10.75
N ILE A 71 5.29 8.24 11.08
CA ILE A 71 5.11 8.72 12.45
C ILE A 71 3.65 8.49 12.83
N ALA A 72 3.43 7.68 13.86
CA ALA A 72 2.13 7.38 14.42
C ALA A 72 2.03 7.84 15.88
N CYS A 73 0.90 8.39 16.28
CA CYS A 73 0.64 8.86 17.64
C CYS A 73 -0.39 7.97 18.34
N SER A 74 -0.10 7.61 19.59
CA SER A 74 -0.97 6.83 20.48
C SER A 74 -1.06 7.48 21.86
N GLU A 75 -1.89 6.94 22.76
CA GLU A 75 -1.95 7.39 24.15
C GLU A 75 -0.63 7.19 24.91
N GLU A 76 0.19 6.23 24.48
CA GLU A 76 1.50 5.93 25.07
C GLU A 76 2.62 6.82 24.51
N GLY A 77 2.34 7.58 23.44
CA GLY A 77 3.28 8.52 22.84
C GLY A 77 3.42 8.35 21.32
N GLU A 78 4.51 8.94 20.80
CA GLU A 78 4.89 8.89 19.39
C GLU A 78 5.66 7.60 19.08
N ASN A 79 5.18 6.87 18.07
CA ASN A 79 5.80 5.69 17.50
C ASN A 79 6.39 6.04 16.13
N ARG A 80 7.70 5.87 16.01
CA ARG A 80 8.45 6.12 14.78
C ARG A 80 8.82 4.81 14.11
N ILE A 81 8.25 4.55 12.94
CA ILE A 81 8.52 3.34 12.15
C ILE A 81 9.40 3.72 10.96
N VAL A 82 10.55 3.06 10.84
CA VAL A 82 11.51 3.29 9.76
C VAL A 82 11.81 1.98 9.04
N ARG A 83 11.77 2.00 7.71
CA ARG A 83 12.17 0.89 6.83
C ARG A 83 13.08 1.40 5.71
N PRO A 84 14.01 0.59 5.19
CA PRO A 84 14.73 0.94 3.98
C PRO A 84 13.79 1.15 2.80
N PHE A 85 14.05 2.13 1.95
CA PHE A 85 13.28 2.29 0.71
C PHE A 85 13.61 1.17 -0.28
N SER A 86 14.83 0.66 -0.26
CA SER A 86 15.34 -0.45 -1.04
C SER A 86 14.59 -1.76 -0.76
N SER A 87 14.05 -1.94 0.44
CA SER A 87 13.26 -3.11 0.82
C SER A 87 11.77 -2.99 0.49
N LEU A 88 11.29 -1.84 -0.01
CA LEU A 88 9.90 -1.67 -0.42
C LEU A 88 9.59 -2.58 -1.61
N GLU A 89 8.69 -3.56 -1.50
CA GLU A 89 8.41 -4.49 -2.58
C GLU A 89 7.19 -4.07 -3.41
N ILE A 90 6.09 -3.76 -2.72
CA ILE A 90 4.80 -3.46 -3.34
C ILE A 90 3.97 -2.59 -2.40
N SER A 91 3.07 -1.81 -2.99
CA SER A 91 2.00 -1.14 -2.26
C SER A 91 0.64 -1.52 -2.82
N HIS A 92 -0.38 -1.52 -1.97
CA HIS A 92 -1.76 -1.75 -2.38
C HIS A 92 -2.67 -0.67 -1.81
N GLU A 93 -3.58 -0.18 -2.65
CA GLU A 93 -4.72 0.64 -2.24
C GLU A 93 -5.99 -0.17 -2.52
N THR A 94 -6.69 -0.56 -1.47
CA THR A 94 -7.88 -1.41 -1.55
C THR A 94 -9.11 -0.62 -1.15
N HIS A 95 -10.22 -0.90 -1.82
CA HIS A 95 -11.55 -0.38 -1.50
C HIS A 95 -12.55 -1.52 -1.64
N PHE A 96 -13.16 -1.93 -0.54
CA PHE A 96 -14.24 -2.91 -0.58
C PHE A 96 -15.51 -2.32 0.02
N ASP A 97 -16.63 -2.62 -0.62
CA ASP A 97 -17.94 -2.36 -0.07
C ASP A 97 -18.22 -3.43 0.99
N ILE A 98 -18.34 -3.01 2.25
CA ILE A 98 -18.64 -3.87 3.40
C ILE A 98 -20.05 -3.60 3.90
N GLU A 99 -20.73 -4.65 4.40
CA GLU A 99 -21.98 -4.50 5.12
C GLU A 99 -21.67 -4.27 6.60
N ASP A 100 -21.74 -3.01 7.02
CA ASP A 100 -21.54 -2.61 8.41
C ASP A 100 -22.87 -2.71 9.19
N PRO A 101 -22.90 -3.33 10.38
CA PRO A 101 -24.12 -3.51 11.15
C PRO A 101 -24.84 -2.21 11.51
N ASP A 102 -24.08 -1.13 11.71
CA ASP A 102 -24.60 0.13 12.23
C ASP A 102 -24.87 1.16 11.12
N GLN A 103 -24.16 1.04 9.99
CA GLN A 103 -24.14 2.06 8.94
C GLN A 103 -24.59 1.54 7.56
N GLY A 104 -24.82 0.23 7.40
CA GLY A 104 -25.17 -0.39 6.14
C GLY A 104 -23.98 -0.56 5.21
N VAL A 105 -24.20 -0.49 3.89
CA VAL A 105 -23.11 -0.73 2.93
C VAL A 105 -22.19 0.50 2.85
N ILE A 106 -20.92 0.33 3.24
CA ILE A 106 -19.90 1.38 3.20
C ILE A 106 -18.69 0.91 2.39
N ARG A 107 -18.13 1.81 1.58
CA ARG A 107 -16.83 1.60 0.95
C ARG A 107 -15.70 1.87 1.95
N PHE A 108 -15.04 0.83 2.41
CA PHE A 108 -13.92 0.93 3.35
C PHE A 108 -12.58 0.85 2.62
N PRO A 109 -11.74 1.89 2.69
CA PRO A 109 -10.45 1.87 2.04
C PRO A 109 -9.32 1.42 3.00
N VAL A 110 -8.40 0.59 2.53
CA VAL A 110 -7.18 0.22 3.28
C VAL A 110 -5.96 0.32 2.37
N PHE A 111 -4.91 0.96 2.86
CA PHE A 111 -3.62 1.06 2.18
C PHE A 111 -2.62 0.10 2.82
N TYR A 112 -1.86 -0.64 2.02
CA TYR A 112 -0.82 -1.56 2.45
C TYR A 112 0.51 -1.21 1.79
N VAL A 113 1.59 -1.37 2.54
CA VAL A 113 2.96 -1.17 2.07
C VAL A 113 3.80 -2.33 2.59
N SER A 114 4.30 -3.17 1.67
CA SER A 114 5.03 -4.39 2.02
C SER A 114 6.52 -4.23 1.78
N PHE A 115 7.30 -4.73 2.73
CA PHE A 115 8.76 -4.66 2.73
C PHE A 115 9.37 -6.05 2.91
N SER A 116 10.47 -6.33 2.22
CA SER A 116 11.28 -7.53 2.45
C SER A 116 12.01 -7.47 3.81
N LYS A 117 11.99 -8.57 4.57
CA LYS A 117 12.78 -8.76 5.81
C LYS A 117 14.14 -9.37 5.47
N GLY A 118 15.19 -8.54 5.41
CA GLY A 118 16.60 -8.97 5.38
C GLY A 118 17.23 -9.17 3.98
N GLU A 119 18.54 -9.45 3.95
CA GLU A 119 19.35 -9.56 2.72
C GLU A 119 19.31 -10.95 2.03
N LYS A 120 18.56 -11.92 2.57
CA LYS A 120 18.51 -13.29 2.03
C LYS A 120 17.08 -13.65 1.65
N ASP A 121 16.93 -14.37 0.54
CA ASP A 121 15.71 -14.98 -0.04
C ASP A 121 14.98 -15.94 0.94
N THR A 122 14.68 -15.52 2.17
CA THR A 122 13.77 -16.26 3.06
C THR A 122 12.32 -16.06 2.64
N GLY A 123 12.04 -15.01 1.84
CA GLY A 123 10.68 -14.63 1.44
C GLY A 123 9.86 -14.06 2.61
N GLU A 124 10.51 -13.74 3.73
CA GLU A 124 9.84 -13.11 4.87
C GLU A 124 9.58 -11.63 4.56
N GLU A 125 8.36 -11.19 4.82
CA GLU A 125 7.92 -9.82 4.56
C GLU A 125 7.23 -9.22 5.79
N GLU A 126 7.21 -7.90 5.81
CA GLU A 126 6.41 -7.09 6.72
C GLU A 126 5.47 -6.21 5.93
N THR A 127 4.18 -6.22 6.29
CA THR A 127 3.19 -5.36 5.64
C THR A 127 2.65 -4.35 6.62
N VAL A 128 2.98 -3.08 6.39
CA VAL A 128 2.39 -1.96 7.14
C VAL A 128 1.05 -1.60 6.51
N PHE A 129 0.01 -1.43 7.33
CA PHE A 129 -1.31 -1.01 6.88
C PHE A 129 -1.68 0.39 7.37
N PHE A 130 -2.59 1.03 6.64
CA PHE A 130 -3.20 2.31 6.96
C PHE A 130 -4.71 2.20 6.69
N ALA A 131 -5.53 2.44 7.70
CA ALA A 131 -6.97 2.33 7.58
C ALA A 131 -7.68 3.46 8.32
N PRO A 132 -8.81 3.98 7.83
CA PRO A 132 -9.63 4.91 8.61
C PRO A 132 -10.13 4.23 9.88
N LYS A 133 -10.02 4.91 11.02
CA LYS A 133 -10.35 4.28 12.32
C LYS A 133 -11.85 4.21 12.61
N GLU A 134 -12.62 5.15 12.10
CA GLU A 134 -13.98 5.43 12.60
C GLU A 134 -15.08 5.21 11.54
N ILE A 135 -14.73 4.71 10.36
CA ILE A 135 -15.69 4.55 9.25
C ILE A 135 -16.53 3.28 9.41
N VAL A 136 -16.04 2.26 10.11
CA VAL A 136 -16.67 0.94 10.22
C VAL A 136 -16.54 0.41 11.65
N SER A 137 -17.43 -0.48 12.08
CA SER A 137 -17.47 -0.98 13.46
C SER A 137 -16.29 -1.90 13.79
N TYR A 138 -15.75 -2.62 12.80
CA TYR A 138 -14.65 -3.57 12.96
C TYR A 138 -13.54 -3.35 11.91
N PRO A 139 -12.78 -2.25 12.01
CA PRO A 139 -11.81 -1.87 10.98
C PRO A 139 -10.62 -2.84 10.87
N LEU A 140 -10.16 -3.40 11.99
CA LEU A 140 -9.04 -4.35 11.97
C LEU A 140 -9.41 -5.68 11.30
N ASP A 141 -10.65 -6.16 11.50
CA ASP A 141 -11.15 -7.36 10.82
C ASP A 141 -11.14 -7.14 9.31
N CYS A 142 -11.59 -5.95 8.86
CA CYS A 142 -11.53 -5.57 7.45
C CYS A 142 -10.08 -5.54 6.93
N VAL A 143 -9.15 -4.94 7.68
CA VAL A 143 -7.72 -4.87 7.30
C VAL A 143 -7.14 -6.28 7.08
N VAL A 144 -7.43 -7.22 7.97
CA VAL A 144 -6.91 -8.60 7.87
C VAL A 144 -7.58 -9.34 6.72
N GLU A 145 -8.90 -9.30 6.63
CA GLU A 145 -9.66 -10.01 5.61
C GLU A 145 -9.37 -9.51 4.19
N PHE A 146 -9.19 -8.20 4.01
CA PHE A 146 -8.82 -7.64 2.71
C PHE A 146 -7.43 -8.13 2.31
N TRP A 147 -6.46 -8.08 3.24
CA TRP A 147 -5.10 -8.54 2.98
C TRP A 147 -5.06 -10.03 2.59
N ASN A 148 -5.80 -10.89 3.29
CA ASN A 148 -5.91 -12.31 2.95
C ASN A 148 -6.41 -12.58 1.52
N GLN A 149 -7.18 -11.65 0.96
CA GLN A 149 -7.76 -11.78 -0.39
C GLN A 149 -6.88 -11.18 -1.48
N ILE A 150 -6.09 -10.14 -1.16
CA ILE A 150 -5.37 -9.34 -2.17
C ILE A 150 -3.85 -9.36 -2.02
N GLY A 151 -3.31 -9.86 -0.92
CA GLY A 151 -1.90 -9.70 -0.55
C GLY A 151 -0.92 -10.22 -1.59
N GLU A 152 -1.33 -11.22 -2.39
CA GLU A 152 -0.52 -11.80 -3.46
C GLU A 152 -0.66 -11.09 -4.83
N LEU A 153 -1.65 -10.20 -4.99
CA LEU A 153 -1.93 -9.57 -6.28
C LEU A 153 -0.83 -8.61 -6.71
N GLY A 154 -0.31 -8.80 -7.91
CA GLY A 154 0.70 -7.92 -8.51
C GLY A 154 2.15 -8.23 -8.11
N ARG A 155 2.39 -9.24 -7.28
CA ARG A 155 3.74 -9.69 -6.90
C ARG A 155 4.52 -10.34 -8.04
N ASP A 156 3.79 -10.88 -9.02
CA ASP A 156 4.33 -11.46 -10.25
C ASP A 156 4.64 -10.42 -11.34
N VAL A 157 4.28 -9.16 -11.12
CA VAL A 157 4.47 -8.07 -12.09
C VAL A 157 5.84 -7.42 -11.90
N GLN A 158 6.68 -7.56 -12.92
CA GLN A 158 7.96 -6.85 -12.99
C GLN A 158 7.93 -5.75 -14.04
N PHE A 159 8.15 -4.52 -13.60
CA PHE A 159 8.28 -3.37 -14.48
C PHE A 159 9.71 -3.24 -14.98
N HIS A 160 9.88 -3.32 -16.29
CA HIS A 160 11.18 -3.12 -16.92
C HIS A 160 11.37 -1.63 -17.23
N PRO A 161 12.52 -1.02 -16.91
CA PRO A 161 12.80 0.37 -17.26
C PRO A 161 12.70 0.55 -18.79
N GLY A 162 11.74 1.34 -19.25
CA GLY A 162 11.54 1.58 -20.68
C GLY A 162 10.16 2.08 -21.10
N GLY A 163 9.16 1.96 -20.22
CA GLY A 163 7.78 2.37 -20.50
C GLY A 163 7.16 1.64 -21.70
N CYS A 164 5.89 1.92 -21.97
CA CYS A 164 5.25 1.49 -23.21
C CYS A 164 5.80 2.32 -24.37
N SER A 165 6.92 1.87 -24.95
CA SER A 165 7.43 2.49 -26.17
C SER A 165 6.53 2.09 -27.34
N ILE A 166 5.77 3.06 -27.85
CA ILE A 166 5.20 2.95 -29.19
C ILE A 166 6.39 2.68 -30.12
N SER A 167 6.44 1.48 -30.71
CA SER A 167 7.56 1.15 -31.60
C SER A 167 7.67 2.24 -32.66
N SER A 168 8.89 2.60 -33.05
CA SER A 168 9.12 3.59 -34.11
C SER A 168 8.42 3.21 -35.43
N ASP A 169 8.05 1.93 -35.57
CA ASP A 169 7.29 1.37 -36.69
C ASP A 169 5.76 1.43 -36.52
N PHE A 170 5.22 1.71 -35.32
CA PHE A 170 3.77 1.88 -35.12
C PHE A 170 3.20 3.01 -35.98
N ARG A 171 3.94 4.12 -36.14
CA ARG A 171 3.57 5.19 -37.07
C ARG A 171 3.63 4.76 -38.54
N LYS A 172 4.44 3.75 -38.89
CA LYS A 172 4.51 3.18 -40.24
C LYS A 172 3.36 2.19 -40.47
N SER A 173 2.94 1.44 -39.45
CA SER A 173 1.81 0.51 -39.52
C SER A 173 0.44 1.21 -39.55
N LEU A 174 0.36 2.47 -39.09
CA LEU A 174 -0.83 3.31 -39.23
C LEU A 174 -1.08 3.80 -40.68
N LYS A 175 -0.18 3.51 -41.63
CA LYS A 175 -0.45 3.72 -43.06
C LYS A 175 -1.09 2.46 -43.65
N GLY A 176 -2.40 2.35 -43.47
CA GLY A 176 -3.22 1.31 -44.10
C GLY A 176 -4.51 1.87 -44.68
N LYS A 177 -4.59 1.87 -46.02
CA LYS A 177 -5.71 2.12 -46.94
C LYS A 177 -6.22 3.56 -47.11
#